data_AF-A0A913YLF5-F1
#
_entry.id   AF-A0A913YLF5-F1
#
_cell.length_a   1.000
_cell.length_b   1.000
_cell.length_c   1.000
_cell.angle_alpha   90.00
_cell.angle_beta   90.00
_cell.angle_gamma   90.00
#
_symmetry.space_group_name_H-M   'P 1'
#
loop_
_entity.id
_entity.type
_entity.pdbx_description
1 polymer ?
#
loop_
_entity_poly.entity_id
_entity_poly.type
_entity_poly.pdbx_seq_one_letter_code
_entity_poly.pdbx_strand_id
1 'polypeptide(L)'
;MARVDNLERMKAQRDKNTADIENIKSMLNAQVARMNDFYNQINKDPIFDLKRKKRATIPDEEQIAADLAELKRLPTCYVTGFPEPKVTWSKSIGSLPDNRSVVRDGQLTVLKAKKDDSGIYVCKAENRFGSALGSILVNVIDLPVFVVKPPKTFPVLGKKIVVLNCTAIGDPQPVISWRKDNGVLPVGRYEVRDGSLIIRNVKKADSGVFVCTATSAGVSHSHVRSTLTVQHANDCDELYKSGVTRSDVYTVQPDKQPAFQVYCDMTTDGGGWTVFQRRQDGSVDFYRNWQQYKRGFGNLNGEFWLGNDYIHRLTARTASSLRVELEDWDGTRKYAKYGSFSVGDESDKYRLRVGSYSGTAGDSLISNHNNMAFSTKDRDNDNAGINCAAHFRNAWWYNRCQASHLNGKYPGNKISWNSITWYTFHKNFQSLKKSEMKMRTSGF
;
A
#
# COMPACT_ATOMS: atom_id res chain seq x y z
N MET A 1 -16.23 90.43 -11.19
CA MET A 1 -17.33 89.69 -11.87
C MET A 1 -16.87 88.35 -12.43
N ALA A 2 -15.72 88.23 -13.13
CA ALA A 2 -15.29 86.97 -13.77
C ALA A 2 -15.02 85.74 -12.84
N ARG A 3 -14.84 85.93 -11.52
CA ARG A 3 -14.58 84.82 -10.58
C ARG A 3 -15.87 84.15 -10.05
N VAL A 4 -17.01 84.86 -10.12
CA VAL A 4 -18.33 84.34 -9.70
C VAL A 4 -18.94 83.48 -10.80
N ASP A 5 -18.85 83.91 -12.06
CA ASP A 5 -19.34 83.15 -13.23
C ASP A 5 -18.69 81.76 -13.37
N ASN A 6 -17.40 81.63 -13.03
CA ASN A 6 -16.70 80.35 -13.12
C ASN A 6 -17.15 79.38 -12.01
N LEU A 7 -17.50 79.91 -10.83
CA LEU A 7 -18.02 79.12 -9.71
C LEU A 7 -19.44 78.62 -9.99
N GLU A 8 -20.28 79.44 -10.63
CA GLU A 8 -21.62 79.02 -11.06
C GLU A 8 -21.58 77.94 -12.14
N ARG A 9 -20.65 78.04 -13.12
CA ARG A 9 -20.45 77.00 -14.14
C ARG A 9 -19.97 75.68 -13.54
N MET A 10 -19.05 75.73 -12.57
CA MET A 10 -18.60 74.52 -11.86
C MET A 10 -19.72 73.88 -11.04
N LYS A 11 -20.61 74.69 -10.44
CA LYS A 11 -21.77 74.21 -9.68
C LYS A 11 -22.78 73.55 -10.61
N ALA A 12 -23.11 74.17 -11.74
CA ALA A 12 -23.98 73.59 -12.75
C ALA A 12 -23.44 72.28 -13.34
N GLN A 13 -22.12 72.17 -13.56
CA GLN A 13 -21.50 70.93 -14.01
C GLN A 13 -21.55 69.83 -12.94
N ARG A 14 -21.36 70.20 -11.66
CA ARG A 14 -21.49 69.26 -10.55
C ARG A 14 -22.92 68.73 -10.40
N ASP A 15 -23.91 69.61 -10.53
CA ASP A 15 -25.32 69.23 -10.44
C ASP A 15 -25.72 68.30 -11.58
N LYS A 16 -25.23 68.57 -12.81
CA LYS A 16 -25.40 67.68 -13.97
C LYS A 16 -24.77 66.31 -13.74
N ASN A 17 -23.51 66.27 -13.27
CA ASN A 17 -22.84 65.00 -12.97
C ASN A 17 -23.55 64.21 -11.87
N THR A 18 -24.16 64.90 -10.90
CA THR A 18 -24.91 64.26 -9.81
C THR A 18 -26.20 63.64 -10.33
N ALA A 19 -26.93 64.34 -11.19
CA ALA A 19 -28.13 63.82 -11.86
C ALA A 19 -27.82 62.60 -12.76
N ASP A 20 -26.71 62.63 -13.50
CA ASP A 20 -26.28 61.50 -14.34
C ASP A 20 -25.95 60.27 -13.48
N ILE A 21 -25.30 60.46 -12.33
CA ILE A 21 -25.01 59.37 -11.38
C ILE A 21 -26.29 58.78 -10.78
N GLU A 22 -27.28 59.60 -10.41
CA GLU A 22 -28.56 59.11 -9.91
C GLU A 22 -29.33 58.32 -10.97
N ASN A 23 -29.28 58.75 -12.23
CA ASN A 23 -29.91 58.03 -13.33
C ASN A 23 -29.24 56.66 -13.56
N ILE A 24 -27.90 56.58 -13.51
CA ILE A 24 -27.15 55.32 -13.60
C ILE A 24 -27.49 54.38 -12.42
N LYS A 25 -27.60 54.91 -11.19
CA LYS A 25 -28.01 54.13 -10.01
C LYS A 25 -29.42 53.58 -10.17
N SER A 26 -30.35 54.38 -10.70
CA SER A 26 -31.73 53.95 -10.98
C SER A 26 -31.77 52.81 -12.00
N MET A 27 -31.00 52.93 -13.09
CA MET A 27 -30.89 51.88 -14.11
C MET A 27 -30.28 50.59 -13.55
N LEU A 28 -29.24 50.68 -12.72
CA LEU A 28 -28.60 49.52 -12.09
C LEU A 28 -29.55 48.81 -11.12
N ASN A 29 -30.30 49.57 -10.30
CA ASN A 29 -31.29 49.01 -9.39
C ASN A 29 -32.43 48.30 -10.14
N ALA A 30 -32.88 48.86 -11.27
CA ALA A 30 -33.87 48.19 -12.12
C ALA A 30 -33.33 46.89 -12.75
N GLN A 31 -32.02 46.82 -13.04
CA GLN A 31 -31.36 45.63 -13.56
C GLN A 31 -31.23 44.54 -12.48
N VAL A 32 -30.87 44.93 -11.24
CA VAL A 32 -30.81 44.03 -10.08
C VAL A 32 -32.20 43.48 -9.73
N ALA A 33 -33.24 44.30 -9.79
CA ALA A 33 -34.62 43.85 -9.57
C ALA A 33 -35.06 42.78 -10.59
N ARG A 34 -34.76 42.98 -11.89
CA ARG A 34 -35.05 41.97 -12.93
C ARG A 34 -34.29 40.66 -12.71
N MET A 35 -33.06 40.74 -12.23
CA MET A 35 -32.22 39.57 -11.95
C MET A 35 -32.74 38.80 -10.72
N ASN A 36 -33.22 39.50 -9.70
CA ASN A 36 -33.86 38.89 -8.54
C ASN A 36 -35.22 38.27 -8.89
N ASP A 37 -36.02 38.90 -9.75
CA ASP A 37 -37.27 38.31 -10.25
C ASP A 37 -37.01 37.02 -11.05
N PHE A 38 -35.97 37.01 -11.89
CA PHE A 38 -35.55 35.82 -12.62
C PHE A 38 -35.08 34.70 -11.68
N TYR A 39 -34.31 35.04 -10.64
CA TYR A 39 -33.87 34.07 -9.61
C TYR A 39 -35.05 33.50 -8.80
N ASN A 40 -36.05 34.33 -8.48
CA ASN A 40 -37.26 33.91 -7.77
C ASN A 40 -38.22 33.09 -8.65
N GLN A 41 -38.20 33.29 -9.97
CA GLN A 41 -38.95 32.48 -10.94
C GLN A 41 -38.36 31.07 -11.08
N ILE A 42 -37.04 30.91 -10.95
CA ILE A 42 -36.38 29.59 -11.03
C ILE A 42 -36.66 28.74 -9.78
N ASN A 43 -36.91 29.36 -8.63
CA ASN A 43 -37.03 28.67 -7.34
C ASN A 43 -38.48 28.41 -6.87
N LYS A 44 -39.48 28.56 -7.74
CA LYS A 44 -40.87 28.20 -7.45
C LYS A 44 -41.37 27.15 -8.44
N ASP A 45 -41.12 25.87 -8.13
CA ASP A 45 -42.16 24.85 -8.26
C ASP A 45 -41.81 23.57 -7.47
N PRO A 46 -42.81 22.86 -6.90
CA PRO A 46 -42.63 21.73 -6.01
C PRO A 46 -42.43 20.40 -6.75
N ILE A 47 -41.72 19.46 -6.11
CA ILE A 47 -41.59 18.06 -6.53
C ILE A 47 -42.88 17.26 -6.20
N PHE A 48 -43.23 16.27 -7.05
CA PHE A 48 -44.25 15.18 -7.02
C PHE A 48 -45.39 15.35 -8.08
N ASP A 49 -45.84 14.41 -8.92
CA ASP A 49 -45.57 12.98 -9.19
C ASP A 49 -46.11 12.56 -10.61
N LEU A 50 -45.47 11.53 -11.20
CA LEU A 50 -45.78 10.62 -12.35
C LEU A 50 -46.83 10.95 -13.44
N LYS A 51 -46.35 11.11 -14.70
CA LYS A 51 -46.70 10.26 -15.88
C LYS A 51 -45.82 10.57 -17.11
N ARG A 52 -44.84 9.68 -17.36
CA ARG A 52 -44.03 9.46 -18.59
C ARG A 52 -43.82 10.66 -19.53
N LYS A 53 -42.73 11.42 -19.32
CA LYS A 53 -41.88 11.97 -20.39
C LYS A 53 -40.43 11.87 -19.94
N LYS A 54 -39.58 11.27 -20.79
CA LYS A 54 -38.14 11.05 -20.53
C LYS A 54 -37.50 12.38 -20.11
N ARG A 55 -36.96 12.42 -18.89
CA ARG A 55 -36.18 13.52 -18.35
C ARG A 55 -34.88 13.60 -19.17
N ALA A 56 -34.59 14.73 -19.80
CA ALA A 56 -33.27 14.99 -20.34
C ALA A 56 -32.32 15.21 -19.16
N THR A 57 -31.37 14.29 -18.97
CA THR A 57 -30.31 14.40 -17.97
C THR A 57 -29.28 15.41 -18.49
N ILE A 58 -28.98 16.46 -17.72
CA ILE A 58 -27.79 17.28 -17.96
C ILE A 58 -26.58 16.38 -17.64
N PRO A 59 -25.61 16.20 -18.57
CA PRO A 59 -24.46 15.34 -18.32
C PRO A 59 -23.60 15.88 -17.18
N ASP A 60 -22.98 14.98 -16.41
CA ASP A 60 -21.98 15.27 -15.38
C ASP A 60 -20.86 16.19 -15.93
N GLU A 61 -20.19 16.96 -15.08
CA GLU A 61 -19.07 17.84 -15.46
C GLU A 61 -17.95 17.03 -16.16
N GLU A 62 -17.79 15.76 -15.75
CA GLU A 62 -16.88 14.78 -16.36
C GLU A 62 -17.36 14.31 -17.76
N GLN A 63 -18.68 14.24 -17.99
CA GLN A 63 -19.30 13.89 -19.26
C GLN A 63 -19.31 15.08 -20.24
N ILE A 64 -19.50 16.31 -19.75
CA ILE A 64 -19.33 17.54 -20.55
C ILE A 64 -17.86 17.70 -20.96
N ALA A 65 -16.91 17.40 -20.07
CA ALA A 65 -15.50 17.36 -20.41
C ALA A 65 -15.16 16.26 -21.44
N ALA A 66 -15.80 15.09 -21.36
CA ALA A 66 -15.67 14.01 -22.34
C ALA A 66 -16.25 14.41 -23.72
N ASP A 67 -17.43 15.02 -23.75
CA ASP A 67 -18.08 15.49 -24.98
C ASP A 67 -17.30 16.67 -25.62
N LEU A 68 -16.70 17.55 -24.81
CA LEU A 68 -15.77 18.59 -25.29
C LEU A 68 -14.42 18.01 -25.76
N ALA A 69 -13.97 16.88 -25.21
CA ALA A 69 -12.78 16.17 -25.67
C ALA A 69 -12.99 15.43 -27.01
N GLU A 70 -14.24 15.16 -27.42
CA GLU A 70 -14.58 14.61 -28.74
C GLU A 70 -14.54 15.65 -29.87
N LEU A 71 -14.46 16.94 -29.55
CA LEU A 71 -14.31 18.03 -30.53
C LEU A 71 -12.84 18.16 -30.95
N LYS A 72 -12.40 17.29 -31.87
CA LYS A 72 -11.08 17.43 -32.52
C LYS A 72 -11.16 18.50 -33.61
N ARG A 73 -10.68 19.70 -33.27
CA ARG A 73 -10.52 20.81 -34.22
C ARG A 73 -9.23 20.62 -35.00
N LEU A 74 -9.28 20.73 -36.32
CA LEU A 74 -8.06 20.81 -37.11
C LEU A 74 -7.42 22.20 -36.92
N PRO A 75 -6.10 22.33 -37.14
CA PRO A 75 -5.44 23.62 -37.10
C PRO A 75 -6.16 24.62 -38.02
N THR A 76 -6.31 25.85 -37.54
CA THR A 76 -6.90 26.94 -38.33
C THR A 76 -6.03 27.16 -39.56
N CYS A 77 -6.65 27.24 -40.73
CA CYS A 77 -5.95 27.64 -41.95
C CYS A 77 -5.72 29.15 -41.85
N TYR A 78 -4.48 29.56 -41.57
CA TYR A 78 -4.12 30.97 -41.52
C TYR A 78 -3.91 31.50 -42.94
N VAL A 79 -4.69 32.52 -43.31
CA VAL A 79 -4.74 33.02 -44.69
C VAL A 79 -4.62 34.53 -44.71
N THR A 80 -3.84 35.05 -45.66
CA THR A 80 -3.67 36.48 -45.91
C THR A 80 -3.91 36.77 -47.39
N GLY A 81 -4.63 37.84 -47.73
CA GLY A 81 -4.83 38.25 -49.12
C GLY A 81 -5.82 39.40 -49.26
N PHE A 82 -5.69 40.20 -50.33
CA PHE A 82 -6.63 41.27 -50.68
C PHE A 82 -7.17 41.07 -52.11
N PRO A 83 -8.51 41.08 -52.32
CA PRO A 83 -9.57 41.07 -51.32
C PRO A 83 -9.53 39.81 -50.44
N GLU A 84 -10.20 39.86 -49.29
CA GLU A 84 -10.22 38.78 -48.29
C GLU A 84 -10.58 37.43 -48.95
N PRO A 85 -9.70 36.41 -48.87
CA PRO A 85 -9.92 35.15 -49.52
C PRO A 85 -10.94 34.29 -48.77
N LYS A 86 -11.83 33.63 -49.50
CA LYS A 86 -12.75 32.63 -48.96
C LYS A 86 -12.02 31.31 -48.72
N VAL A 87 -12.16 30.75 -47.52
CA VAL A 87 -11.55 29.47 -47.14
C VAL A 87 -12.56 28.33 -47.32
N THR A 88 -12.15 27.27 -48.02
CA THR A 88 -12.88 26.00 -48.12
C THR A 88 -11.97 24.85 -47.74
N TRP A 89 -12.56 23.77 -47.22
CA TRP A 89 -11.84 22.56 -46.84
C TRP A 89 -12.27 21.39 -47.71
N SER A 90 -11.34 20.49 -48.02
CA SER A 90 -11.58 19.23 -48.70
C SER A 90 -10.65 18.14 -48.16
N LYS A 91 -10.99 16.88 -48.48
CA LYS A 91 -10.07 15.73 -48.28
C LYS A 91 -9.37 15.48 -49.61
N SER A 92 -8.08 15.15 -49.60
CA SER A 92 -7.32 14.89 -50.83
C SER A 92 -7.84 13.67 -51.60
N ILE A 93 -8.40 12.71 -50.86
CA ILE A 93 -8.96 11.46 -51.37
C ILE A 93 -10.31 11.24 -50.67
N GLY A 94 -11.37 11.09 -51.47
CA GLY A 94 -12.75 10.97 -50.98
C GLY A 94 -13.39 12.32 -50.65
N SER A 95 -14.53 12.28 -49.96
CA SER A 95 -15.25 13.46 -49.49
C SER A 95 -14.97 13.75 -48.03
N LEU A 96 -15.24 14.98 -47.60
CA LEU A 96 -15.33 15.28 -46.17
C LEU A 96 -16.46 14.44 -45.55
N PRO A 97 -16.32 14.05 -44.27
CA PRO A 97 -17.38 13.37 -43.55
C PRO A 97 -18.73 14.12 -43.56
N ASP A 98 -19.71 13.57 -44.28
CA ASP A 98 -21.06 14.14 -44.36
C ASP A 98 -21.73 14.19 -42.97
N ASN A 99 -22.42 15.30 -42.70
CA ASN A 99 -23.11 15.59 -41.44
C ASN A 99 -22.25 15.58 -40.16
N ARG A 100 -20.91 15.47 -40.28
CA ARG A 100 -19.96 15.52 -39.16
C ARG A 100 -18.87 16.57 -39.33
N SER A 101 -18.76 17.18 -40.50
CA SER A 101 -17.79 18.23 -40.82
C SER A 101 -18.43 19.60 -40.68
N VAL A 102 -17.89 20.45 -39.82
CA VAL A 102 -18.33 21.83 -39.63
C VAL A 102 -17.16 22.77 -39.89
N VAL A 103 -17.31 23.70 -40.84
CA VAL A 103 -16.34 24.76 -41.10
C VAL A 103 -16.87 26.07 -40.50
N ARG A 104 -16.14 26.65 -39.55
CA ARG A 104 -16.42 27.97 -38.97
C ARG A 104 -15.12 28.77 -38.93
N ASP A 105 -15.17 30.03 -39.39
CA ASP A 105 -14.03 30.96 -39.37
C ASP A 105 -12.73 30.36 -39.96
N GLY A 106 -12.86 29.62 -41.08
CA GLY A 106 -11.73 28.97 -41.74
C GLY A 106 -11.16 27.74 -41.04
N GLN A 107 -11.74 27.29 -39.91
CA GLN A 107 -11.35 26.09 -39.18
C GLN A 107 -12.32 24.93 -39.44
N LEU A 108 -11.79 23.76 -39.82
CA LEU A 108 -12.56 22.52 -39.96
C LEU A 108 -12.60 21.77 -38.62
N THR A 109 -13.81 21.41 -38.20
CA THR A 109 -14.07 20.54 -37.04
C THR A 109 -14.76 19.27 -37.53
N VAL A 110 -14.24 18.10 -37.14
CA VAL A 110 -14.85 16.80 -37.43
C VAL A 110 -15.39 16.22 -36.13
N LEU A 111 -16.71 16.04 -36.06
CA LEU A 111 -17.39 15.47 -34.89
C LEU A 111 -17.28 13.94 -34.91
N LYS A 112 -17.05 13.34 -33.73
CA LYS A 112 -16.98 11.87 -33.53
C LYS A 112 -16.07 11.20 -34.56
N ALA A 113 -14.81 11.61 -34.56
CA ALA A 113 -13.82 11.14 -35.51
C ALA A 113 -13.70 9.60 -35.48
N LYS A 114 -13.68 8.99 -36.67
CA LYS A 114 -13.52 7.55 -36.88
C LYS A 114 -12.18 7.27 -37.56
N LYS A 115 -11.71 6.02 -37.49
CA LYS A 115 -10.43 5.63 -38.11
C LYS A 115 -10.33 6.04 -39.59
N ASP A 116 -11.41 5.85 -40.34
CA ASP A 116 -11.51 6.18 -41.77
C ASP A 116 -11.48 7.68 -42.08
N ASP A 117 -11.66 8.53 -41.07
CA ASP A 117 -11.50 9.97 -41.25
C ASP A 117 -10.01 10.35 -41.42
N SER A 118 -9.07 9.46 -41.12
CA SER A 118 -7.64 9.67 -41.37
C SER A 118 -7.35 9.97 -42.86
N GLY A 119 -6.37 10.83 -43.12
CA GLY A 119 -5.97 11.22 -44.48
C GLY A 119 -5.42 12.63 -44.57
N ILE A 120 -5.13 13.09 -45.79
CA ILE A 120 -4.66 14.45 -46.04
C ILE A 120 -5.86 15.38 -46.23
N TYR A 121 -5.94 16.41 -45.41
CA TYR A 121 -6.94 17.47 -45.52
C TYR A 121 -6.30 18.70 -46.16
N VAL A 122 -7.04 19.34 -47.05
CA VAL A 122 -6.57 20.49 -47.82
C VAL A 122 -7.47 21.68 -47.53
N CYS A 123 -6.89 22.82 -47.14
CA CYS A 123 -7.59 24.10 -47.14
C CYS A 123 -7.25 24.88 -48.41
N LYS A 124 -8.28 25.35 -49.12
CA LYS A 124 -8.16 26.23 -50.28
C LYS A 124 -8.60 27.64 -49.89
N ALA A 125 -7.72 28.60 -50.12
CA ALA A 125 -8.00 30.02 -50.01
C ALA A 125 -8.19 30.59 -51.42
N GLU A 126 -9.27 31.31 -51.68
CA GLU A 126 -9.59 31.81 -53.01
C GLU A 126 -10.15 33.24 -52.99
N ASN A 127 -9.61 34.12 -53.82
CA ASN A 127 -10.15 35.44 -54.07
C ASN A 127 -10.22 35.71 -55.59
N ARG A 128 -10.66 36.91 -55.99
CA ARG A 128 -10.80 37.29 -57.41
C ARG A 128 -9.49 37.27 -58.22
N PHE A 129 -8.34 37.15 -57.58
CA PHE A 129 -7.02 37.22 -58.22
C PHE A 129 -6.27 35.88 -58.19
N GLY A 130 -6.74 34.87 -57.45
CA GLY A 130 -6.13 33.55 -57.46
C GLY A 130 -6.54 32.67 -56.30
N SER A 131 -5.86 31.53 -56.19
CA SER A 131 -6.05 30.57 -55.11
C SER A 131 -4.74 30.02 -54.57
N ALA A 132 -4.70 29.77 -53.25
CA ALA A 132 -3.61 29.09 -52.57
C ALA A 132 -4.12 27.84 -51.84
N LEU A 133 -3.26 26.83 -51.68
CA LEU A 133 -3.57 25.58 -51.01
C LEU A 133 -2.61 25.34 -49.85
N GLY A 134 -3.14 24.85 -48.74
CA GLY A 134 -2.38 24.27 -47.62
C GLY A 134 -2.88 22.87 -47.31
N SER A 135 -2.01 21.96 -46.88
CA SER A 135 -2.39 20.58 -46.57
C SER A 135 -1.84 20.12 -45.22
N ILE A 136 -2.57 19.20 -44.58
CA ILE A 136 -2.20 18.58 -43.31
C ILE A 136 -2.56 17.10 -43.30
N LEU A 137 -1.66 16.26 -42.78
CA LEU A 137 -1.94 14.85 -42.54
C LEU A 137 -2.63 14.68 -41.18
N VAL A 138 -3.80 14.07 -41.19
CA VAL A 138 -4.59 13.76 -39.98
C VAL A 138 -4.59 12.25 -39.78
N ASN A 139 -4.17 11.81 -38.58
CA ASN A 139 -4.21 10.41 -38.18
C ASN A 139 -5.15 10.26 -36.97
N VAL A 140 -6.21 9.48 -37.14
CA VAL A 140 -7.15 9.16 -36.05
C VAL A 140 -6.63 7.93 -35.31
N ILE A 141 -6.46 8.08 -34.00
CA ILE A 141 -5.96 7.05 -33.10
C ILE A 141 -7.05 6.66 -32.10
N ASP A 142 -7.05 5.40 -31.68
CA ASP A 142 -7.90 4.93 -30.59
C ASP A 142 -7.21 5.25 -29.26
N LEU A 143 -7.96 5.86 -28.34
CA LEU A 143 -7.43 6.23 -27.03
C LEU A 143 -7.04 4.97 -26.23
N PRO A 144 -6.00 5.04 -25.39
CA PRO A 144 -5.64 3.94 -24.50
C PRO A 144 -6.77 3.63 -23.51
N VAL A 145 -7.30 2.40 -23.57
CA VAL A 145 -8.30 1.87 -22.65
C VAL A 145 -7.70 0.75 -21.82
N PHE A 146 -7.76 0.88 -20.49
CA PHE A 146 -7.28 -0.15 -19.57
C PHE A 146 -8.24 -1.36 -19.53
N VAL A 147 -7.75 -2.51 -19.97
CA VAL A 147 -8.44 -3.81 -19.88
C VAL A 147 -8.16 -4.54 -18.57
N VAL A 148 -6.98 -4.31 -17.98
CA VAL A 148 -6.63 -4.76 -16.64
C VAL A 148 -6.19 -3.55 -15.84
N LYS A 149 -6.92 -3.27 -14.75
CA LYS A 149 -6.62 -2.16 -13.84
C LYS A 149 -6.09 -2.71 -12.52
N PRO A 150 -5.09 -2.05 -11.90
CA PRO A 150 -4.73 -2.37 -10.54
C PRO A 150 -5.90 -1.99 -9.61
N PRO A 151 -6.06 -2.68 -8.47
CA PRO A 151 -7.11 -2.35 -7.51
C PRO A 151 -6.87 -0.95 -6.93
N LYS A 152 -7.96 -0.23 -6.61
CA LYS A 152 -7.91 1.13 -6.06
C LYS A 152 -7.07 1.20 -4.79
N THR A 153 -7.15 0.16 -3.95
CA THR A 153 -6.35 -0.02 -2.73
C THR A 153 -5.76 -1.42 -2.70
N PHE A 154 -4.49 -1.55 -2.31
CA PHE A 154 -3.77 -2.81 -2.22
C PHE A 154 -3.06 -2.92 -0.87
N PRO A 155 -3.71 -3.47 0.17
CA PRO A 155 -3.06 -3.73 1.44
C PRO A 155 -2.10 -4.91 1.31
N VAL A 156 -0.91 -4.76 1.89
CA VAL A 156 0.14 -5.78 1.86
C VAL A 156 0.56 -6.09 3.28
N LEU A 157 0.42 -7.37 3.64
CA LEU A 157 0.86 -7.90 4.91
C LEU A 157 1.91 -8.99 4.66
N GLY A 158 3.15 -8.73 5.08
CA GLY A 158 4.23 -9.74 5.08
C GLY A 158 4.69 -10.29 3.73
N LYS A 159 4.13 -9.84 2.60
CA LYS A 159 4.54 -10.31 1.27
C LYS A 159 5.86 -9.66 0.87
N LYS A 160 6.84 -10.49 0.50
CA LYS A 160 8.14 -10.03 -0.02
C LYS A 160 8.06 -9.49 -1.45
N ILE A 161 7.06 -9.91 -2.22
CA ILE A 161 6.85 -9.49 -3.62
C ILE A 161 5.41 -8.98 -3.78
N VAL A 162 5.26 -7.84 -4.43
CA VAL A 162 3.99 -7.22 -4.81
C VAL A 162 3.95 -7.10 -6.32
N VAL A 163 2.80 -7.41 -6.92
CA VAL A 163 2.56 -7.27 -8.35
C VAL A 163 1.29 -6.45 -8.55
N LEU A 164 1.42 -5.29 -9.21
CA LEU A 164 0.30 -4.46 -9.63
C LEU A 164 0.11 -4.63 -11.14
N ASN A 165 -0.91 -5.37 -11.52
CA ASN A 165 -1.20 -5.63 -12.92
C ASN A 165 -1.80 -4.40 -13.60
N CYS A 166 -1.32 -4.09 -14.81
CA CYS A 166 -1.87 -3.02 -15.62
C CYS A 166 -1.68 -3.32 -17.11
N THR A 167 -2.78 -3.29 -17.86
CA THR A 167 -2.78 -3.58 -19.30
C THR A 167 -3.76 -2.65 -19.99
N ALA A 168 -3.35 -2.04 -21.09
CA ALA A 168 -4.18 -1.18 -21.91
C ALA A 168 -4.12 -1.60 -23.39
N ILE A 169 -5.21 -1.35 -24.09
CA ILE A 169 -5.34 -1.52 -25.54
C ILE A 169 -5.58 -0.15 -26.18
N GLY A 170 -5.28 -0.03 -27.46
CA GLY A 170 -5.43 1.19 -28.25
C GLY A 170 -4.72 1.02 -29.58
N ASP A 171 -4.93 1.97 -30.48
CA ASP A 171 -4.30 1.96 -31.81
C ASP A 171 -3.71 3.35 -32.11
N PRO A 172 -2.38 3.52 -32.08
CA PRO A 172 -1.37 2.47 -31.89
C PRO A 172 -1.35 1.83 -30.49
N GLN A 173 -0.87 0.58 -30.40
CA GLN A 173 -0.76 -0.19 -29.15
C GLN A 173 -0.07 0.64 -28.05
N PRO A 174 -0.72 0.89 -26.90
CA PRO A 174 -0.15 1.73 -25.86
C PRO A 174 1.07 1.11 -25.19
N VAL A 175 2.04 1.96 -24.85
CA VAL A 175 3.16 1.61 -23.98
C VAL A 175 2.77 1.91 -22.53
N ILE A 176 2.97 0.94 -21.64
CA ILE A 176 2.70 1.07 -20.21
C ILE A 176 3.94 1.58 -19.48
N SER A 177 3.76 2.61 -18.66
CA SER A 177 4.78 3.11 -17.74
C SER A 177 4.20 3.29 -16.34
N TRP A 178 5.08 3.22 -15.34
CA TRP A 178 4.70 3.36 -13.93
C TRP A 178 5.46 4.49 -13.28
N ARG A 179 4.80 5.17 -12.34
CA ARG A 179 5.41 6.11 -11.42
C ARG A 179 4.79 5.99 -10.04
N LYS A 180 5.49 6.52 -9.04
CA LYS A 180 4.95 6.75 -7.70
C LYS A 180 4.62 8.24 -7.58
N ASP A 181 3.38 8.58 -7.21
CA ASP A 181 3.03 9.97 -6.95
C ASP A 181 3.84 10.49 -5.75
N ASN A 182 4.40 11.71 -5.88
CA ASN A 182 5.24 12.37 -4.88
C ASN A 182 6.43 11.53 -4.37
N GLY A 183 7.00 10.68 -5.23
CA GLY A 183 8.16 9.89 -4.87
C GLY A 183 8.81 9.20 -6.05
N VAL A 184 9.76 8.33 -5.75
CA VAL A 184 10.44 7.50 -6.74
C VAL A 184 10.01 6.04 -6.59
N LEU A 185 9.98 5.33 -7.71
CA LEU A 185 9.89 3.88 -7.66
C LEU A 185 11.12 3.32 -6.92
N PRO A 186 10.99 2.18 -6.22
CA PRO A 186 12.06 1.66 -5.38
C PRO A 186 13.22 1.09 -6.21
N VAL A 187 14.18 1.96 -6.56
CA VAL A 187 15.33 1.67 -7.44
C VAL A 187 16.06 0.38 -7.00
N GLY A 188 16.38 -0.48 -7.96
CA GLY A 188 17.01 -1.78 -7.73
C GLY A 188 16.07 -2.86 -7.15
N ARG A 189 14.81 -2.53 -6.88
CA ARG A 189 13.81 -3.47 -6.36
C ARG A 189 12.52 -3.55 -7.18
N TYR A 190 12.33 -2.66 -8.15
CA TYR A 190 11.19 -2.73 -9.05
C TYR A 190 11.59 -3.25 -10.44
N GLU A 191 10.61 -3.86 -11.10
CA GLU A 191 10.68 -4.32 -12.48
C GLU A 191 9.30 -4.06 -13.10
N VAL A 192 9.26 -3.59 -14.35
CA VAL A 192 8.01 -3.54 -15.11
C VAL A 192 8.07 -4.65 -16.16
N ARG A 193 7.16 -5.61 -16.06
CA ARG A 193 7.09 -6.76 -16.95
C ARG A 193 5.67 -6.93 -17.45
N ASP A 194 5.49 -6.96 -18.77
CA ASP A 194 4.18 -7.05 -19.43
C ASP A 194 3.19 -5.98 -18.94
N GLY A 195 3.69 -4.75 -18.73
CA GLY A 195 2.93 -3.63 -18.20
C GLY A 195 2.62 -3.70 -16.69
N SER A 196 2.97 -4.80 -16.01
CA SER A 196 2.74 -4.96 -14.57
C SER A 196 3.94 -4.51 -13.75
N LEU A 197 3.70 -3.76 -12.68
CA LEU A 197 4.74 -3.32 -11.75
C LEU A 197 4.99 -4.39 -10.70
N ILE A 198 6.21 -4.93 -10.68
CA ILE A 198 6.68 -5.91 -9.71
C ILE A 198 7.62 -5.20 -8.74
N ILE A 199 7.32 -5.24 -7.44
CA ILE A 199 8.18 -4.71 -6.38
C ILE A 199 8.65 -5.87 -5.52
N ARG A 200 9.97 -6.04 -5.40
CA ARG A 200 10.62 -7.07 -4.60
C ARG A 200 11.13 -6.47 -3.27
N ASN A 201 11.30 -7.33 -2.27
CA ASN A 201 11.76 -6.95 -0.93
C ASN A 201 10.99 -5.74 -0.39
N VAL A 202 9.66 -5.85 -0.39
CA VAL A 202 8.73 -4.76 -0.04
C VAL A 202 8.99 -4.26 1.38
N LYS A 203 9.03 -2.93 1.55
CA LYS A 203 9.26 -2.22 2.81
C LYS A 203 8.09 -1.30 3.12
N LYS A 204 7.93 -0.92 4.40
CA LYS A 204 6.90 0.04 4.82
C LYS A 204 6.93 1.37 4.04
N ALA A 205 8.14 1.86 3.73
CA ALA A 205 8.37 3.06 2.93
C ALA A 205 7.90 2.96 1.47
N ASP A 206 7.62 1.76 0.97
CA ASP A 206 7.09 1.56 -0.38
C ASP A 206 5.63 1.99 -0.49
N SER A 207 4.91 2.11 0.63
CA SER A 207 3.53 2.61 0.68
C SER A 207 3.40 3.96 -0.04
N GLY A 208 2.28 4.15 -0.73
CA GLY A 208 2.00 5.35 -1.50
C GLY A 208 1.09 5.07 -2.69
N VAL A 209 0.88 6.10 -3.52
CA VAL A 209 0.03 6.01 -4.70
C VAL A 209 0.89 5.70 -5.92
N PHE A 210 0.61 4.60 -6.59
CA PHE A 210 1.24 4.18 -7.83
C PHE A 210 0.31 4.48 -9.00
N VAL A 211 0.88 5.09 -10.04
CA VAL A 211 0.14 5.50 -11.23
C VAL A 211 0.65 4.72 -12.41
N CYS A 212 -0.23 3.92 -13.00
CA CYS A 212 -0.01 3.30 -14.29
C CYS A 212 -0.47 4.26 -15.38
N THR A 213 0.40 4.51 -16.36
CA THR A 213 0.16 5.39 -17.50
C THR A 213 0.21 4.57 -18.77
N ALA A 214 -0.85 4.61 -19.57
CA ALA A 214 -0.87 4.05 -20.91
C ALA A 214 -0.72 5.19 -21.92
N THR A 215 0.32 5.12 -22.76
CA THR A 215 0.60 6.15 -23.76
C THR A 215 0.50 5.56 -25.17
N SER A 216 -0.39 6.09 -26.00
CA SER A 216 -0.52 5.73 -27.42
C SER A 216 0.10 6.82 -28.30
N ALA A 217 1.05 6.40 -29.14
CA ALA A 217 1.78 7.25 -30.10
C ALA A 217 2.48 8.49 -29.50
N GLY A 218 2.70 8.55 -28.18
CA GLY A 218 3.23 9.73 -27.49
C GLY A 218 2.27 10.93 -27.42
N VAL A 219 1.08 10.83 -28.02
CA VAL A 219 0.11 11.94 -28.13
C VAL A 219 -1.02 11.77 -27.11
N SER A 220 -1.53 10.55 -26.98
CA SER A 220 -2.64 10.24 -26.08
C SER A 220 -2.14 9.50 -24.85
N HIS A 221 -2.61 9.92 -23.68
CA HIS A 221 -2.31 9.23 -22.42
C HIS A 221 -3.56 9.08 -21.57
N SER A 222 -3.67 7.95 -20.88
CA SER A 222 -4.64 7.72 -19.81
C SER A 222 -3.93 7.14 -18.59
N HIS A 223 -4.48 7.37 -17.40
CA HIS A 223 -3.86 6.96 -16.15
C HIS A 223 -4.86 6.24 -15.24
N VAL A 224 -4.36 5.27 -14.48
CA VAL A 224 -5.08 4.64 -13.38
C VAL A 224 -4.20 4.62 -12.12
N ARG A 225 -4.83 4.88 -10.97
CA ARG A 225 -4.14 4.99 -9.67
C ARG A 225 -4.44 3.78 -8.78
N SER A 226 -3.45 3.36 -8.01
CA SER A 226 -3.56 2.32 -6.97
C SER A 226 -2.81 2.75 -5.72
N THR A 227 -3.48 2.69 -4.56
CA THR A 227 -2.87 3.00 -3.27
C THR A 227 -2.34 1.74 -2.63
N LEU A 228 -1.00 1.61 -2.54
CA LEU A 228 -0.31 0.53 -1.86
C LEU A 228 -0.14 0.88 -0.37
N THR A 229 -0.61 0.00 0.52
CA THR A 229 -0.43 0.16 1.98
C THR A 229 0.30 -1.03 2.55
N VAL A 230 1.55 -0.84 2.97
CA VAL A 230 2.37 -1.92 3.54
C VAL A 230 2.27 -1.87 5.06
N GLN A 231 1.83 -2.98 5.65
CA GLN A 231 1.68 -3.15 7.10
C GLN A 231 2.57 -4.30 7.59
N HIS A 232 2.95 -4.23 8.86
CA HIS A 232 3.60 -5.33 9.56
C HIS A 232 2.53 -6.13 10.30
N ALA A 233 2.60 -7.45 10.19
CA ALA A 233 1.79 -8.35 10.99
C ALA A 233 2.27 -8.32 12.44
N ASN A 234 1.39 -8.64 13.39
CA ASN A 234 1.72 -8.74 14.80
C ASN A 234 2.63 -9.94 15.10
N ASP A 235 2.41 -11.05 14.40
CA ASP A 235 3.11 -12.31 14.58
C ASP A 235 3.06 -13.19 13.32
N CYS A 236 3.62 -14.40 13.39
CA CYS A 236 3.59 -15.37 12.28
C CYS A 236 2.20 -15.98 12.02
N ASP A 237 1.29 -15.97 12.99
CA ASP A 237 -0.07 -16.52 12.83
C ASP A 237 -0.91 -15.62 11.94
N GLU A 238 -0.84 -14.31 12.15
CA GLU A 238 -1.50 -13.32 11.28
C GLU A 238 -0.92 -13.36 9.84
N LEU A 239 0.41 -13.51 9.71
CA LEU A 239 1.05 -13.72 8.41
C LEU A 239 0.49 -14.96 7.71
N TYR A 240 0.41 -16.08 8.42
CA TYR A 240 -0.10 -17.33 7.85
C TYR A 240 -1.56 -17.20 7.39
N LYS A 241 -2.42 -16.60 8.23
CA LYS A 241 -3.83 -16.30 7.90
C LYS A 241 -3.98 -15.35 6.70
N SER A 242 -3.00 -14.49 6.44
CA SER A 242 -2.97 -13.62 5.25
C SER A 242 -2.52 -14.31 3.95
N GLY A 243 -2.23 -15.62 4.02
CA GLY A 243 -1.81 -16.44 2.88
C GLY A 243 -0.29 -16.59 2.73
N VAL A 244 0.51 -16.18 3.71
CA VAL A 244 1.96 -16.39 3.71
C VAL A 244 2.27 -17.79 4.25
N THR A 245 2.58 -18.74 3.36
CA THR A 245 2.74 -20.17 3.72
C THR A 245 4.17 -20.69 3.69
N ARG A 246 5.15 -19.86 3.31
CA ARG A 246 6.56 -20.27 3.26
C ARG A 246 7.26 -20.00 4.58
N SER A 247 7.89 -21.01 5.18
CA SER A 247 8.77 -20.83 6.35
C SER A 247 10.01 -20.02 5.98
N ASP A 248 10.24 -18.90 6.68
CA ASP A 248 11.32 -17.96 6.43
C ASP A 248 11.38 -16.94 7.58
N VAL A 249 12.35 -16.02 7.50
CA VAL A 249 12.42 -14.83 8.35
C VAL A 249 11.47 -13.75 7.81
N TYR A 250 10.63 -13.24 8.72
CA TYR A 250 9.68 -12.16 8.48
C TYR A 250 9.84 -11.04 9.51
N THR A 251 9.33 -9.86 9.19
CA THR A 251 9.30 -8.70 10.11
C THR A 251 7.91 -8.56 10.71
N VAL A 252 7.84 -8.54 12.04
CA VAL A 252 6.61 -8.43 12.81
C VAL A 252 6.63 -7.20 13.73
N GLN A 253 5.45 -6.72 14.09
CA GLN A 253 5.23 -5.55 14.94
C GLN A 253 3.98 -5.76 15.81
N PRO A 254 4.07 -6.48 16.94
CA PRO A 254 2.93 -6.81 17.81
C PRO A 254 2.37 -5.61 18.61
N ASP A 255 3.07 -4.48 18.60
CA ASP A 255 2.75 -3.30 19.40
C ASP A 255 3.22 -2.03 18.67
N LYS A 256 3.11 -0.87 19.32
CA LYS A 256 3.52 0.42 18.72
C LYS A 256 5.03 0.66 18.77
N GLN A 257 5.82 -0.30 19.22
CA GLN A 257 7.28 -0.21 19.28
C GLN A 257 7.90 -0.63 17.95
N PRO A 258 9.21 -0.39 17.72
CA PRO A 258 9.87 -0.78 16.48
C PRO A 258 9.68 -2.27 16.12
N ALA A 259 9.44 -2.52 14.84
CA ALA A 259 9.31 -3.86 14.29
C ALA A 259 10.63 -4.64 14.41
N PHE A 260 10.55 -5.97 14.46
CA PHE A 260 11.71 -6.84 14.57
C PHE A 260 11.53 -8.11 13.75
N GLN A 261 12.63 -8.82 13.48
CA GLN A 261 12.61 -10.04 12.69
C GLN A 261 12.36 -11.27 13.55
N VAL A 262 11.58 -12.22 13.01
CA VAL A 262 11.32 -13.53 13.62
C VAL A 262 11.40 -14.61 12.54
N TYR A 263 11.74 -15.83 12.94
CA TYR A 263 11.57 -16.98 12.06
C TYR A 263 10.15 -17.52 12.19
N CYS A 264 9.43 -17.59 11.08
CA CYS A 264 8.11 -18.19 11.02
C CYS A 264 8.19 -19.61 10.48
N ASP A 265 7.69 -20.56 11.27
CA ASP A 265 7.41 -21.91 10.82
C ASP A 265 5.94 -21.99 10.36
N MET A 266 5.78 -22.03 9.05
CA MET A 266 4.49 -22.06 8.37
C MET A 266 4.02 -23.49 8.05
N THR A 267 4.69 -24.51 8.58
CA THR A 267 4.49 -25.92 8.18
C THR A 267 4.06 -26.82 9.33
N THR A 268 4.69 -26.72 10.50
CA THR A 268 4.40 -27.62 11.63
C THR A 268 2.99 -27.41 12.16
N ASP A 269 2.22 -28.49 12.37
CA ASP A 269 0.92 -28.45 13.07
C ASP A 269 -0.04 -27.36 12.55
N GLY A 270 -0.11 -27.19 11.23
CA GLY A 270 -0.96 -26.18 10.57
C GLY A 270 -0.33 -24.78 10.41
N GLY A 271 0.95 -24.60 10.72
CA GLY A 271 1.70 -23.38 10.45
C GLY A 271 1.40 -22.20 11.38
N GLY A 272 1.94 -21.02 11.05
CA GLY A 272 1.74 -19.79 11.81
C GLY A 272 2.55 -19.69 13.11
N TRP A 273 3.61 -20.47 13.25
CA TRP A 273 4.40 -20.49 14.49
C TRP A 273 5.53 -19.48 14.46
N THR A 274 5.65 -18.67 15.53
CA THR A 274 6.79 -17.78 15.76
C THR A 274 7.83 -18.51 16.59
N VAL A 275 8.97 -18.86 15.98
CA VAL A 275 10.07 -19.56 16.67
C VAL A 275 10.88 -18.56 17.49
N PHE A 276 11.09 -18.87 18.77
CA PHE A 276 11.86 -18.00 19.67
C PHE A 276 13.11 -18.64 20.26
N GLN A 277 13.28 -19.96 20.09
CA GLN A 277 14.51 -20.67 20.43
C GLN A 277 14.71 -21.82 19.45
N ARG A 278 15.95 -22.02 18.98
CA ARG A 278 16.35 -23.20 18.20
C ARG A 278 17.74 -23.70 18.56
N ARG A 279 17.88 -25.01 18.74
CA ARG A 279 19.13 -25.77 18.88
C ARG A 279 19.15 -26.91 17.86
N GLN A 280 20.28 -27.13 17.20
CA GLN A 280 20.41 -28.12 16.12
C GLN A 280 21.85 -28.60 15.82
N ASP A 281 22.88 -27.83 16.20
CA ASP A 281 24.26 -28.09 15.77
C ASP A 281 25.34 -27.59 16.75
N GLY A 282 24.99 -26.82 17.78
CA GLY A 282 25.92 -26.28 18.76
C GLY A 282 26.78 -25.11 18.24
N SER A 283 26.43 -24.51 17.10
CA SER A 283 27.16 -23.38 16.50
C SER A 283 27.10 -22.10 17.34
N VAL A 284 26.14 -21.99 18.26
CA VAL A 284 25.96 -20.80 19.11
C VAL A 284 26.16 -21.16 20.58
N ASP A 285 27.00 -20.40 21.27
CA ASP A 285 27.11 -20.47 22.73
C ASP A 285 25.87 -19.84 23.39
N PHE A 286 25.22 -20.59 24.29
CA PHE A 286 24.06 -20.15 25.07
C PHE A 286 24.43 -19.74 26.51
N TYR A 287 25.71 -19.80 26.91
CA TYR A 287 26.15 -19.31 28.23
C TYR A 287 26.32 -17.79 28.27
N ARG A 288 25.20 -17.09 28.08
CA ARG A 288 25.11 -15.64 27.91
C ARG A 288 24.65 -14.93 29.18
N ASN A 289 24.89 -13.63 29.23
CA ASN A 289 24.48 -12.77 30.35
C ASN A 289 23.03 -12.27 30.22
N TRP A 290 22.51 -11.61 31.25
CA TRP A 290 21.15 -11.04 31.27
C TRP A 290 20.86 -10.16 30.06
N GLN A 291 21.77 -9.23 29.76
CA GLN A 291 21.58 -8.25 28.69
C GLN A 291 21.50 -8.91 27.30
N GLN A 292 22.25 -9.99 27.08
CA GLN A 292 22.23 -10.76 25.85
C GLN A 292 20.93 -11.57 25.72
N TYR A 293 20.47 -12.21 26.79
CA TYR A 293 19.17 -12.90 26.78
C TYR A 293 17.99 -11.94 26.63
N LYS A 294 18.10 -10.73 27.17
CA LYS A 294 17.13 -9.64 26.98
C LYS A 294 17.01 -9.23 25.50
N ARG A 295 18.14 -8.98 24.83
CA ARG A 295 18.19 -8.48 23.44
C ARG A 295 18.09 -9.57 22.36
N GLY A 296 18.39 -10.82 22.71
CA GLY A 296 18.51 -11.93 21.76
C GLY A 296 19.91 -12.09 21.18
N PHE A 297 20.19 -13.27 20.64
CA PHE A 297 21.47 -13.62 20.02
C PHE A 297 21.33 -14.82 19.07
N GLY A 298 22.31 -15.02 18.21
CA GLY A 298 22.35 -16.12 17.24
C GLY A 298 21.85 -15.71 15.85
N ASN A 299 21.43 -16.69 15.05
CA ASN A 299 20.94 -16.49 13.69
C ASN A 299 19.56 -17.12 13.54
N LEU A 300 18.56 -16.35 13.09
CA LEU A 300 17.19 -16.84 12.89
C LEU A 300 17.09 -18.03 11.90
N ASN A 301 18.07 -18.19 11.01
CA ASN A 301 18.19 -19.33 10.09
C ASN A 301 19.05 -20.48 10.65
N GLY A 302 19.61 -20.35 11.85
CA GLY A 302 20.40 -21.35 12.56
C GLY A 302 19.97 -21.46 14.02
N GLU A 303 20.92 -21.59 14.94
CA GLU A 303 20.63 -21.54 16.38
C GLU A 303 20.48 -20.11 16.88
N PHE A 304 19.48 -19.88 17.75
CA PHE A 304 19.25 -18.55 18.33
C PHE A 304 18.38 -18.59 19.59
N TRP A 305 18.42 -17.47 20.31
CA TRP A 305 17.43 -17.05 21.28
C TRP A 305 16.88 -15.69 20.84
N LEU A 306 15.55 -15.58 20.67
CA LEU A 306 14.94 -14.38 20.08
C LEU A 306 15.19 -13.13 20.91
N GLY A 307 15.16 -13.24 22.24
CA GLY A 307 15.28 -12.12 23.16
C GLY A 307 14.06 -11.99 24.06
N ASN A 308 14.27 -11.88 25.37
CA ASN A 308 13.18 -11.88 26.34
C ASN A 308 12.24 -10.68 26.16
N ASP A 309 12.77 -9.51 25.75
CA ASP A 309 11.93 -8.34 25.44
C ASP A 309 10.98 -8.63 24.27
N TYR A 310 11.44 -9.33 23.23
CA TYR A 310 10.60 -9.66 22.08
C TYR A 310 9.59 -10.77 22.41
N ILE A 311 9.99 -11.78 23.17
CA ILE A 311 9.09 -12.85 23.63
C ILE A 311 7.97 -12.27 24.51
N HIS A 312 8.32 -11.35 25.42
CA HIS A 312 7.33 -10.61 26.22
C HIS A 312 6.39 -9.82 25.31
N ARG A 313 6.91 -8.99 24.40
CA ARG A 313 6.09 -8.18 23.48
C ARG A 313 5.10 -9.01 22.66
N LEU A 314 5.49 -10.20 22.20
CA LEU A 314 4.62 -11.12 21.46
C LEU A 314 3.51 -11.73 22.34
N THR A 315 3.81 -12.03 23.60
CA THR A 315 2.88 -12.73 24.50
C THR A 315 2.07 -11.81 25.41
N ALA A 316 2.41 -10.52 25.51
CA ALA A 316 1.77 -9.57 26.41
C ALA A 316 0.33 -9.20 26.03
N ARG A 317 0.00 -9.25 24.74
CA ARG A 317 -1.31 -8.81 24.20
C ARG A 317 -2.12 -9.94 23.60
N THR A 318 -1.45 -10.99 23.16
CA THR A 318 -2.06 -12.07 22.40
C THR A 318 -1.96 -13.34 23.21
N ALA A 319 -3.11 -13.91 23.56
CA ALA A 319 -3.16 -15.23 24.18
C ALA A 319 -2.41 -16.21 23.26
N SER A 320 -1.33 -16.79 23.77
CA SER A 320 -0.42 -17.62 22.98
C SER A 320 -0.34 -19.01 23.57
N SER A 321 -0.17 -20.01 22.71
CA SER A 321 0.20 -21.37 23.08
C SER A 321 1.69 -21.58 22.84
N LEU A 322 2.32 -22.46 23.61
CA LEU A 322 3.71 -22.88 23.40
C LEU A 322 3.72 -24.28 22.79
N ARG A 323 4.59 -24.48 21.81
CA ARG A 323 4.96 -25.80 21.31
C ARG A 323 6.48 -25.96 21.37
N VAL A 324 6.93 -27.11 21.85
CA VAL A 324 8.33 -27.49 21.95
C VAL A 324 8.53 -28.76 21.13
N GLU A 325 9.33 -28.67 20.07
CA GLU A 325 9.75 -29.81 19.24
C GLU A 325 11.09 -30.33 19.73
N LEU A 326 11.23 -31.65 19.83
CA LEU A 326 12.42 -32.31 20.37
C LEU A 326 12.81 -33.48 19.44
N GLU A 327 14.08 -33.56 19.06
CA GLU A 327 14.66 -34.66 18.28
C GLU A 327 15.88 -35.24 19.02
N ASP A 328 15.93 -36.56 19.14
CA ASP A 328 17.06 -37.30 19.70
C ASP A 328 18.05 -37.76 18.61
N TRP A 329 19.19 -38.31 19.03
CA TRP A 329 20.29 -38.72 18.15
C TRP A 329 19.96 -39.91 17.26
N ASP A 330 19.02 -40.75 17.67
CA ASP A 330 18.47 -41.87 16.89
C ASP A 330 17.41 -41.43 15.87
N GLY A 331 17.03 -40.13 15.87
CA GLY A 331 15.98 -39.58 15.01
C GLY A 331 14.58 -39.60 15.62
N THR A 332 14.41 -40.13 16.83
CA THR A 332 13.13 -40.11 17.56
C THR A 332 12.68 -38.67 17.80
N ARG A 333 11.43 -38.35 17.43
CA ARG A 333 10.83 -37.03 17.62
C ARG A 333 9.66 -37.08 18.58
N LYS A 334 9.61 -36.12 19.51
CA LYS A 334 8.47 -35.89 20.41
C LYS A 334 8.20 -34.40 20.51
N TYR A 335 7.01 -34.05 20.97
CA TYR A 335 6.64 -32.66 21.23
C TYR A 335 5.93 -32.49 22.57
N ALA A 336 6.03 -31.29 23.11
CA ALA A 336 5.23 -30.80 24.22
C ALA A 336 4.46 -29.55 23.79
N LYS A 337 3.20 -29.44 24.18
CA LYS A 337 2.33 -28.30 23.88
C LYS A 337 1.68 -27.80 25.17
N TYR A 338 1.64 -26.49 25.32
CA TYR A 338 1.02 -25.81 26.46
C TYR A 338 -0.07 -24.87 25.95
N GLY A 339 -1.30 -25.02 26.46
CA GLY A 339 -2.48 -24.29 25.97
C GLY A 339 -2.42 -22.78 26.18
N SER A 340 -1.64 -22.34 27.18
CA SER A 340 -1.26 -20.95 27.37
C SER A 340 0.23 -20.82 27.61
N PHE A 341 0.78 -19.68 27.20
CA PHE A 341 2.19 -19.31 27.31
C PHE A 341 2.31 -17.80 27.36
N SER A 342 2.99 -17.29 28.38
CA SER A 342 3.40 -15.89 28.43
C SER A 342 4.71 -15.73 29.20
N VAL A 343 5.41 -14.64 28.88
CA VAL A 343 6.63 -14.21 29.56
C VAL A 343 6.40 -12.80 30.09
N GLY A 344 6.63 -12.59 31.39
CA GLY A 344 6.54 -11.28 32.03
C GLY A 344 7.52 -10.27 31.45
N ASP A 345 7.40 -9.00 31.82
CA ASP A 345 8.39 -7.98 31.45
C ASP A 345 9.68 -8.11 32.28
N GLU A 346 10.63 -7.19 32.09
CA GLU A 346 11.87 -7.20 32.86
C GLU A 346 11.68 -6.94 34.36
N SER A 347 10.63 -6.19 34.75
CA SER A 347 10.32 -5.90 36.16
C SER A 347 9.81 -7.15 36.88
N ASP A 348 9.05 -8.00 36.18
CA ASP A 348 8.68 -9.36 36.60
C ASP A 348 9.77 -10.39 36.26
N LYS A 349 10.99 -9.93 35.94
CA LYS A 349 12.16 -10.78 35.68
C LYS A 349 11.89 -11.85 34.61
N TYR A 350 11.10 -11.50 33.60
CA TYR A 350 10.68 -12.37 32.51
C TYR A 350 10.03 -13.67 32.98
N ARG A 351 9.22 -13.63 34.04
CA ARG A 351 8.59 -14.83 34.62
C ARG A 351 7.80 -15.65 33.60
N LEU A 352 8.04 -16.95 33.57
CA LEU A 352 7.32 -17.91 32.72
C LEU A 352 5.94 -18.21 33.28
N ARG A 353 4.92 -18.21 32.43
CA ARG A 353 3.60 -18.75 32.76
C ARG A 353 3.15 -19.69 31.64
N VAL A 354 2.87 -20.94 32.00
CA VAL A 354 2.37 -21.97 31.08
C VAL A 354 1.08 -22.60 31.61
N GLY A 355 0.18 -22.94 30.67
CA GLY A 355 -1.12 -23.57 30.94
C GLY A 355 -1.08 -25.09 30.86
N SER A 356 -2.23 -25.67 30.52
CA SER A 356 -2.40 -27.13 30.42
C SER A 356 -1.44 -27.76 29.41
N TYR A 357 -0.84 -28.89 29.80
CA TYR A 357 0.06 -29.68 28.97
C TYR A 357 -0.70 -30.67 28.08
N SER A 358 -0.19 -30.87 26.86
CA SER A 358 -0.48 -32.02 26.00
C SER A 358 0.76 -32.38 25.17
N GLY A 359 0.84 -33.60 24.63
CA GLY A 359 1.93 -34.03 23.76
C GLY A 359 2.58 -35.34 24.19
N THR A 360 3.64 -35.73 23.48
CA THR A 360 4.28 -37.05 23.61
C THR A 360 5.60 -37.01 24.37
N ALA A 361 6.18 -35.84 24.63
CA ALA A 361 7.48 -35.68 25.29
C ALA A 361 7.44 -35.83 26.82
N GLY A 362 6.24 -35.92 27.40
CA GLY A 362 6.00 -35.75 28.83
C GLY A 362 6.19 -34.28 29.25
N ASP A 363 5.61 -33.92 30.39
CA ASP A 363 5.67 -32.55 30.89
C ASP A 363 6.92 -32.29 31.73
N SER A 364 7.79 -31.42 31.21
CA SER A 364 9.00 -30.97 31.89
C SER A 364 8.97 -29.48 32.27
N LEU A 365 7.84 -28.78 32.14
CA LEU A 365 7.75 -27.35 32.48
C LEU A 365 6.82 -27.06 33.67
N ILE A 366 5.62 -27.63 33.74
CA ILE A 366 4.59 -27.13 34.70
C ILE A 366 5.05 -27.30 36.15
N SER A 367 5.52 -28.49 36.50
CA SER A 367 5.90 -28.82 37.89
C SER A 367 7.06 -28.01 38.44
N ASN A 368 7.93 -27.53 37.55
CA ASN A 368 9.30 -27.16 37.93
C ASN A 368 9.74 -25.77 37.46
N HIS A 369 9.13 -25.25 36.39
CA HIS A 369 9.52 -24.00 35.75
C HIS A 369 8.38 -23.00 35.65
N ASN A 370 7.13 -23.46 35.79
CA ASN A 370 5.98 -22.56 35.76
C ASN A 370 6.03 -21.55 36.91
N ASN A 371 5.69 -20.30 36.61
CA ASN A 371 5.73 -19.16 37.52
C ASN A 371 7.14 -18.81 38.04
N MET A 372 8.22 -19.36 37.46
CA MET A 372 9.60 -19.04 37.86
C MET A 372 10.14 -17.84 37.09
N ALA A 373 10.99 -17.05 37.75
CA ALA A 373 11.72 -15.95 37.11
C ALA A 373 12.88 -16.49 36.26
N PHE A 374 13.31 -15.72 35.25
CA PHE A 374 14.45 -16.11 34.43
C PHE A 374 15.76 -15.85 35.19
N SER A 375 16.72 -16.76 35.12
CA SER A 375 18.05 -16.61 35.74
C SER A 375 19.16 -16.74 34.70
N THR A 376 20.22 -15.96 34.88
CA THR A 376 21.44 -15.96 34.05
C THR A 376 22.68 -15.95 34.95
N LYS A 377 23.86 -16.18 34.37
CA LYS A 377 25.12 -16.26 35.11
C LYS A 377 25.43 -15.04 35.98
N ASP A 378 24.93 -13.87 35.60
CA ASP A 378 25.12 -12.57 36.24
C ASP A 378 23.87 -12.05 36.96
N ARG A 379 22.76 -12.81 36.94
CA ARG A 379 21.53 -12.44 37.63
C ARG A 379 20.79 -13.67 38.13
N ASP A 380 20.91 -13.90 39.44
CA ASP A 380 20.25 -14.99 40.14
C ASP A 380 18.84 -14.57 40.57
N ASN A 381 17.84 -15.23 39.99
CA ASN A 381 16.43 -15.04 40.34
C ASN A 381 15.75 -16.38 40.65
N ASP A 382 16.51 -17.44 40.86
CA ASP A 382 15.95 -18.75 41.19
C ASP A 382 15.75 -18.90 42.71
N ASN A 383 15.15 -20.00 43.12
CA ASN A 383 14.81 -20.26 44.52
C ASN A 383 15.84 -21.17 45.21
N ALA A 384 16.99 -21.46 44.57
CA ALA A 384 18.04 -22.30 45.13
C ALA A 384 18.98 -21.49 46.04
N GLY A 385 19.80 -22.18 46.83
CA GLY A 385 20.90 -21.56 47.58
C GLY A 385 22.14 -21.27 46.73
N ILE A 386 22.10 -21.58 45.44
CA ILE A 386 23.18 -21.39 44.46
C ILE A 386 22.59 -20.75 43.20
N ASN A 387 23.38 -19.99 42.45
CA ASN A 387 22.95 -19.52 41.13
C ASN A 387 22.93 -20.71 40.15
N CYS A 388 21.74 -21.21 39.83
CA CYS A 388 21.56 -22.36 38.93
C CYS A 388 22.15 -22.07 37.54
N ALA A 389 21.92 -20.86 37.02
CA ALA A 389 22.41 -20.48 35.70
C ALA A 389 23.95 -20.46 35.64
N ALA A 390 24.62 -19.99 36.69
CA ALA A 390 26.07 -20.04 36.79
C ALA A 390 26.60 -21.48 36.93
N HIS A 391 25.95 -22.31 37.75
CA HIS A 391 26.34 -23.69 38.02
C HIS A 391 26.18 -24.59 36.78
N PHE A 392 25.01 -24.57 36.12
CA PHE A 392 24.72 -25.35 34.92
C PHE A 392 25.23 -24.70 33.62
N ARG A 393 25.89 -23.55 33.73
CA ARG A 393 26.44 -22.78 32.60
C ARG A 393 25.45 -22.55 31.46
N ASN A 394 24.22 -22.17 31.79
CA ASN A 394 23.21 -21.74 30.82
C ASN A 394 22.19 -20.79 31.49
N ALA A 395 21.09 -20.44 30.82
CA ALA A 395 20.05 -19.60 31.38
C ALA A 395 18.66 -20.18 31.13
N TRP A 396 17.81 -20.12 32.16
CA TRP A 396 16.49 -20.72 32.14
C TRP A 396 15.60 -20.14 33.25
N TRP A 397 14.33 -20.53 33.25
CA TRP A 397 13.38 -20.29 34.34
C TRP A 397 13.59 -21.31 35.47
N TYR A 398 14.69 -21.17 36.20
CA TYR A 398 15.08 -22.13 37.23
C TYR A 398 14.23 -22.01 38.50
N ASN A 399 13.98 -23.16 39.16
CA ASN A 399 13.41 -23.22 40.51
C ASN A 399 14.48 -23.58 41.56
N ARG A 400 14.83 -24.87 41.74
CA ARG A 400 15.78 -25.31 42.79
C ARG A 400 16.70 -26.49 42.46
N CYS A 401 17.80 -26.32 41.73
CA CYS A 401 17.81 -26.27 40.26
C CYS A 401 17.14 -27.53 39.65
N GLN A 402 16.88 -27.54 38.34
CA GLN A 402 15.90 -28.46 37.75
C GLN A 402 16.39 -29.15 36.47
N ALA A 403 15.78 -30.29 36.16
CA ALA A 403 16.29 -31.31 35.23
C ALA A 403 16.04 -31.06 33.73
N SER A 404 15.29 -30.02 33.38
CA SER A 404 14.97 -29.71 31.98
C SER A 404 15.37 -28.28 31.63
N HIS A 405 16.32 -28.16 30.71
CA HIS A 405 16.80 -26.88 30.19
C HIS A 405 17.29 -27.06 28.75
N LEU A 406 16.66 -26.34 27.83
CA LEU A 406 16.97 -26.43 26.40
C LEU A 406 18.10 -25.48 25.97
N ASN A 407 18.56 -24.62 26.89
CA ASN A 407 19.64 -23.66 26.65
C ASN A 407 21.01 -24.18 27.11
N GLY A 408 21.10 -25.44 27.52
CA GLY A 408 22.35 -26.07 27.96
C GLY A 408 23.42 -26.19 26.87
N LYS A 409 24.58 -26.74 27.27
CA LYS A 409 25.69 -27.05 26.37
C LYS A 409 25.25 -28.06 25.31
N TYR A 410 25.90 -28.03 24.14
CA TYR A 410 25.69 -28.99 23.05
C TYR A 410 26.86 -30.01 23.00
N PRO A 411 26.91 -31.05 23.87
CA PRO A 411 28.03 -31.98 23.95
C PRO A 411 27.98 -33.13 22.92
N GLY A 412 26.97 -33.18 22.05
CA GLY A 412 26.71 -34.32 21.18
C GLY A 412 25.84 -35.39 21.86
N ASN A 413 25.88 -36.63 21.35
CA ASN A 413 25.18 -37.78 21.93
C ASN A 413 25.84 -38.23 23.25
N LYS A 414 25.59 -37.49 24.33
CA LYS A 414 26.17 -37.73 25.66
C LYS A 414 25.15 -37.45 26.75
N ILE A 415 25.24 -38.20 27.84
CA ILE A 415 24.57 -37.88 29.09
C ILE A 415 25.39 -36.80 29.80
N SER A 416 24.80 -35.63 30.00
CA SER A 416 25.45 -34.53 30.71
C SER A 416 24.41 -33.62 31.36
N TRP A 417 24.58 -33.40 32.67
CA TRP A 417 23.66 -32.66 33.52
C TRP A 417 23.50 -31.18 33.13
N ASN A 418 24.42 -30.61 32.35
CA ASN A 418 24.36 -29.23 31.85
C ASN A 418 24.04 -29.13 30.34
N SER A 419 23.54 -30.21 29.74
CA SER A 419 23.25 -30.28 28.29
C SER A 419 21.83 -29.82 27.93
N ILE A 420 21.45 -29.97 26.65
CA ILE A 420 20.09 -29.71 26.18
C ILE A 420 19.21 -30.88 26.62
N THR A 421 18.48 -30.72 27.71
CA THR A 421 17.76 -31.83 28.34
C THR A 421 16.27 -31.53 28.45
N TRP A 422 15.46 -32.52 28.10
CA TRP A 422 14.04 -32.61 28.45
C TRP A 422 13.81 -33.89 29.24
N TYR A 423 13.85 -33.78 30.57
CA TYR A 423 13.95 -34.93 31.47
C TYR A 423 12.89 -35.99 31.22
N THR A 424 11.63 -35.62 31.00
CA THR A 424 10.56 -36.60 30.75
C THR A 424 10.67 -37.34 29.42
N PHE A 425 11.47 -36.83 28.47
CA PHE A 425 11.69 -37.48 27.18
C PHE A 425 12.49 -38.77 27.37
N HIS A 426 13.60 -38.68 28.12
CA HIS A 426 14.58 -39.77 28.32
C HIS A 426 14.54 -40.41 29.71
N LYS A 427 13.91 -39.74 30.70
CA LYS A 427 14.00 -40.03 32.14
C LYS A 427 15.44 -39.98 32.69
N ASN A 428 16.31 -39.19 32.05
CA ASN A 428 17.70 -38.96 32.44
C ASN A 428 18.21 -37.61 31.83
N PHE A 429 19.52 -37.36 31.89
CA PHE A 429 20.18 -36.15 31.35
C PHE A 429 20.82 -36.36 29.96
N GLN A 430 20.26 -37.25 29.14
CA GLN A 430 20.69 -37.43 27.76
C GLN A 430 20.49 -36.12 26.98
N SER A 431 21.56 -35.65 26.33
CA SER A 431 21.48 -34.44 25.50
C SER A 431 20.66 -34.73 24.25
N LEU A 432 19.70 -33.86 23.97
CA LEU A 432 18.96 -33.84 22.71
C LEU A 432 19.84 -33.39 21.55
N LYS A 433 19.48 -33.82 20.34
CA LYS A 433 20.10 -33.39 19.09
C LYS A 433 19.48 -32.09 18.59
N LYS A 434 18.15 -31.95 18.65
CA LYS A 434 17.47 -30.71 18.27
C LYS A 434 16.40 -30.32 19.28
N SER A 435 16.22 -29.03 19.45
CA SER A 435 15.08 -28.47 20.15
C SER A 435 14.61 -27.20 19.44
N GLU A 436 13.30 -27.00 19.35
CA GLU A 436 12.74 -25.74 18.89
C GLU A 436 11.56 -25.34 19.77
N MET A 437 11.60 -24.12 20.30
CA MET A 437 10.47 -23.54 21.03
C MET A 437 9.80 -22.48 20.18
N LYS A 438 8.48 -22.61 20.03
CA LYS A 438 7.69 -21.74 19.16
C LYS A 438 6.34 -21.41 19.79
N MET A 439 5.87 -20.19 19.56
CA MET A 439 4.59 -19.72 20.05
C MET A 439 3.64 -19.44 18.90
N ARG A 440 2.34 -19.64 19.14
CA ARG A 440 1.28 -19.29 18.18
C ARG A 440 0.07 -18.82 18.95
N THR A 441 -0.60 -17.80 18.43
CA THR A 441 -1.87 -17.30 18.94
C THR A 441 -2.85 -18.45 19.18
N SER A 442 -3.37 -18.53 20.40
CA SER A 442 -4.39 -19.51 20.76
C SER A 442 -5.72 -19.05 20.17
N GLY A 443 -6.38 -19.92 19.38
CA GLY A 443 -7.80 -19.76 19.10
C GLY A 443 -8.57 -20.01 20.38
N PHE A 444 -9.43 -19.07 20.77
CA PHE A 444 -10.38 -19.27 21.88
C PHE A 444 -11.43 -20.31 21.51
#